data_AF-A0A6B2RU66-F1
#
_entry.id   AF-A0A6B2RU66-F1
#
_cell.length_a   1.000
_cell.length_b   1.000
_cell.length_c   1.000
_cell.angle_alpha   90.00
_cell.angle_beta   90.00
_cell.angle_gamma   90.00
#
_symmetry.space_group_name_H-M   'P 1'
#
loop_
_entity.id
_entity.type
_entity.pdbx_description
1 polymer ?
#
loop_
_entity_poly.entity_id
_entity_poly.type
_entity_poly.pdbx_seq_one_letter_code
_entity_poly.pdbx_strand_id
1 'polypeptide(L)'
;MKRPQSRTGAAQQLFPLVEQFLGGRLPLRLRAWDGSTAGPDGAPVVVLRSRRALRRLLWQPDELGLAQAYITGELDIDGDLADGLRTVWSAVRARGLRPPQLTVAERARAV
;
A
#
# COMPACT_ATOMS: atom_id res chain seq x y z
N MET A 1 -25.28 2.52 -19.75
CA MET A 1 -24.61 2.71 -18.44
C MET A 1 -23.99 1.38 -18.03
N LYS A 2 -22.68 1.18 -18.17
CA LYS A 2 -22.04 -0.11 -17.84
C LYS A 2 -21.62 -0.10 -16.36
N ARG A 3 -22.29 -0.89 -15.51
CA ARG A 3 -21.73 -1.32 -14.23
C ARG A 3 -20.73 -2.45 -14.54
N PRO A 4 -19.41 -2.28 -14.33
CA PRO A 4 -18.49 -3.37 -14.58
C PRO A 4 -18.59 -4.40 -13.45
N GLN A 5 -18.84 -5.63 -13.87
CA GLN A 5 -18.82 -6.85 -13.07
C GLN A 5 -17.44 -7.03 -12.43
N SER A 6 -17.43 -7.46 -11.17
CA SER A 6 -16.25 -7.67 -10.31
C SER A 6 -15.29 -8.73 -10.88
N ARG A 7 -14.40 -8.34 -11.81
CA ARG A 7 -13.08 -8.97 -11.87
C ARG A 7 -12.33 -8.43 -10.67
N THR A 8 -11.90 -9.30 -9.75
CA THR A 8 -11.04 -8.91 -8.63
C THR A 8 -9.81 -8.22 -9.21
N GLY A 9 -9.72 -6.90 -9.06
CA GLY A 9 -8.60 -6.10 -9.55
C GLY A 9 -7.40 -6.20 -8.64
N ALA A 10 -6.26 -5.65 -9.08
CA ALA A 10 -5.01 -5.70 -8.35
C ALA A 10 -5.15 -5.11 -6.93
N ALA A 11 -5.92 -4.05 -6.72
CA ALA A 11 -6.13 -3.46 -5.41
C ALA A 11 -6.85 -4.42 -4.45
N GLN A 12 -7.90 -5.11 -4.90
CA GLN A 12 -8.61 -6.08 -4.05
C GLN A 12 -7.76 -7.31 -3.71
N GLN A 13 -6.78 -7.65 -4.55
CA GLN A 13 -5.83 -8.73 -4.26
C GLN A 13 -4.72 -8.28 -3.30
N LEU A 14 -4.19 -7.07 -3.48
CA LEU A 14 -3.04 -6.57 -2.71
C LEU A 14 -3.43 -6.09 -1.33
N PHE A 15 -4.54 -5.37 -1.20
CA PHE A 15 -4.94 -4.74 0.06
C PHE A 15 -4.96 -5.70 1.27
N PRO A 16 -5.61 -6.89 1.21
CA PRO A 16 -5.60 -7.81 2.34
C PRO A 16 -4.20 -8.38 2.66
N LEU A 17 -3.32 -8.52 1.66
CA LEU A 17 -1.94 -8.95 1.89
C LEU A 17 -1.14 -7.90 2.65
N VAL A 18 -1.34 -6.62 2.29
CA VAL A 18 -0.68 -5.50 2.98
C VAL A 18 -1.24 -5.36 4.40
N GLU A 19 -2.54 -5.55 4.63
CA GLU A 19 -3.13 -5.59 5.98
C GLU A 19 -2.55 -6.72 6.83
N GLN A 20 -2.44 -7.93 6.28
CA GLN A 20 -1.84 -9.07 6.97
C GLN A 20 -0.38 -8.80 7.34
N PHE A 21 0.37 -8.25 6.39
CA PHE A 21 1.79 -7.95 6.55
C PHE A 21 2.06 -6.85 7.58
N LEU A 22 1.20 -5.83 7.63
CA LEU A 22 1.29 -4.74 8.60
C LEU A 22 0.57 -5.05 9.93
N GLY A 23 0.00 -6.25 10.06
CA GLY A 23 -0.60 -6.74 11.30
C GLY A 23 -1.96 -6.12 11.64
N GLY A 24 -2.71 -5.60 10.67
CA GLY A 24 -4.05 -5.10 10.93
C GLY A 24 -4.68 -4.27 9.82
N ARG A 25 -5.90 -3.79 10.12
CA ARG A 25 -6.68 -2.99 9.17
C ARG A 25 -6.03 -1.65 8.88
N LEU A 26 -5.89 -1.32 7.60
CA LEU A 26 -5.21 -0.09 7.19
C LEU A 26 -6.17 1.09 7.10
N PRO A 27 -5.76 2.28 7.60
CA PRO A 27 -6.55 3.51 7.56
C PRO A 27 -6.45 4.22 6.21
N LEU A 28 -6.16 3.50 5.13
CA LEU A 28 -5.86 4.05 3.80
C LEU A 28 -6.66 3.29 2.75
N ARG A 29 -6.89 3.94 1.62
CA ARG A 29 -7.41 3.32 0.41
C ARG A 29 -6.25 3.07 -0.56
N LEU A 30 -6.18 1.92 -1.19
CA LEU A 30 -5.23 1.62 -2.25
C LEU A 30 -5.90 1.78 -3.61
N ARG A 31 -5.27 2.51 -4.53
CA ARG A 31 -5.57 2.51 -5.98
C ARG A 31 -4.41 1.86 -6.73
N ALA A 32 -4.68 0.80 -7.47
CA ALA A 32 -3.65 0.09 -8.23
C ALA A 32 -3.54 0.57 -9.69
N TRP A 33 -2.50 0.11 -10.38
CA TRP A 33 -2.15 0.47 -11.76
C TRP A 33 -3.22 0.08 -12.80
N ASP A 34 -4.12 -0.85 -12.46
CA ASP A 34 -5.25 -1.26 -13.31
C ASP A 34 -6.52 -0.42 -13.05
N GLY A 35 -6.43 0.61 -12.21
CA GLY A 35 -7.53 1.49 -11.82
C GLY A 35 -8.43 0.93 -10.72
N SER A 36 -8.19 -0.31 -10.26
CA SER A 36 -8.96 -0.88 -9.15
C SER A 36 -8.65 -0.19 -7.82
N THR A 37 -9.63 -0.16 -6.91
CA THR A 37 -9.47 0.44 -5.58
C THR A 37 -9.96 -0.46 -4.46
N ALA A 38 -9.27 -0.48 -3.32
CA ALA A 38 -9.66 -1.24 -2.12
C ALA A 38 -9.34 -0.46 -0.84
N GLY A 39 -10.08 -0.72 0.24
CA GLY A 39 -9.96 -0.02 1.52
C GLY A 39 -11.15 0.89 1.83
N PRO A 40 -11.15 1.56 3.00
CA PRO A 40 -12.30 2.33 3.48
C PRO A 40 -12.64 3.52 2.57
N ASP A 41 -13.93 3.84 2.48
CA ASP A 41 -14.42 5.08 1.86
C ASP A 41 -14.00 6.30 2.68
N GLY A 42 -13.59 7.37 2.00
CA GLY A 42 -13.10 8.61 2.63
C GLY A 42 -11.70 8.54 3.23
N ALA A 43 -11.02 7.38 3.18
CA ALA A 43 -9.63 7.26 3.62
C ALA A 43 -8.66 7.87 2.59
N PRO A 44 -7.49 8.40 3.03
CA PRO A 44 -6.44 8.85 2.13
C PRO A 44 -6.06 7.78 1.11
N VAL A 45 -5.93 8.16 -0.16
CA VAL A 45 -5.71 7.19 -1.25
C VAL A 45 -4.22 7.10 -1.54
N VAL A 46 -3.63 5.93 -1.31
CA VAL A 46 -2.31 5.57 -1.81
C VAL A 46 -2.45 5.00 -3.21
N VAL A 47 -1.71 5.55 -4.16
CA VAL A 47 -1.77 5.20 -5.57
C VAL A 47 -0.50 4.46 -5.95
N LEU A 48 -0.63 3.21 -6.38
CA LEU A 48 0.46 2.39 -6.87
C LEU A 48 0.38 2.34 -8.40
N ARG A 49 1.15 3.21 -9.06
CA ARG A 49 1.08 3.41 -10.52
C ARG A 49 1.79 2.33 -11.32
N SER A 50 2.68 1.57 -10.69
CA SER A 50 3.55 0.61 -11.39
C SER A 50 3.62 -0.75 -10.71
N ARG A 51 3.20 -1.81 -11.43
CA ARG A 51 3.40 -3.20 -11.00
C ARG A 51 4.89 -3.56 -10.86
N ARG A 52 5.74 -2.92 -11.67
CA ARG A 52 7.19 -3.14 -11.61
C ARG A 52 7.78 -2.55 -10.32
N ALA A 53 7.28 -1.39 -9.89
CA ALA A 53 7.67 -0.76 -8.64
C ALA A 53 7.29 -1.62 -7.44
N LEU A 54 6.05 -2.15 -7.42
CA LEU A 54 5.64 -3.10 -6.39
C LEU A 54 6.61 -4.28 -6.28
N ARG A 55 6.96 -4.89 -7.41
CA ARG A 55 7.92 -6.01 -7.41
C ARG A 55 9.25 -5.59 -6.79
N ARG A 56 9.81 -4.42 -7.16
CA ARG A 56 11.07 -3.94 -6.56
C ARG A 56 10.94 -3.67 -5.07
N LEU A 57 9.86 -3.04 -4.62
CA LEU A 57 9.58 -2.79 -3.20
C LEU A 57 9.48 -4.10 -2.40
N LEU A 58 9.00 -5.18 -3.00
CA LEU A 58 8.99 -6.49 -2.33
C LEU A 58 10.40 -7.09 -2.15
N TRP A 59 11.36 -6.76 -3.03
CA TRP A 59 12.75 -7.22 -2.93
C TRP A 59 13.64 -6.30 -2.08
N GLN A 60 13.32 -5.00 -2.05
CA GLN A 60 13.95 -3.97 -1.23
C GLN A 60 12.85 -3.13 -0.54
N PRO A 61 12.27 -3.64 0.55
CA PRO A 61 11.19 -2.99 1.30
C PRO A 61 11.73 -1.98 2.31
N ASP A 62 12.91 -1.42 2.09
CA ASP A 62 13.50 -0.43 2.97
C ASP A 62 12.87 0.95 2.75
N GLU A 63 13.08 1.84 3.71
CA GLU A 63 12.56 3.21 3.66
C GLU A 63 13.01 3.94 2.39
N LEU A 64 14.22 3.61 1.90
CA LEU A 64 14.78 4.18 0.69
C LEU A 64 14.03 3.73 -0.57
N GLY A 65 13.67 2.44 -0.68
CA GLY A 65 12.86 1.94 -1.79
C GLY A 65 11.49 2.61 -1.86
N LEU A 66 10.85 2.80 -0.70
CA LEU A 66 9.57 3.52 -0.61
C LEU A 66 9.71 5.00 -0.98
N ALA A 67 10.73 5.68 -0.48
CA ALA A 67 11.00 7.08 -0.81
C ALA A 67 11.31 7.26 -2.31
N GLN A 68 12.11 6.37 -2.89
CA GLN A 68 12.40 6.37 -4.32
C GLN A 68 11.14 6.14 -5.15
N ALA A 69 10.28 5.21 -4.74
CA ALA A 69 9.00 4.97 -5.43
C ALA A 69 8.10 6.22 -5.39
N TYR A 70 8.11 6.97 -4.28
CA TYR A 70 7.40 8.25 -4.19
C TYR A 70 7.97 9.32 -5.13
N ILE A 71 9.29 9.54 -5.07
CA ILE A 71 9.99 10.56 -5.88
C ILE A 71 9.86 10.26 -7.38
N THR A 72 9.92 8.98 -7.77
CA THR A 72 9.78 8.57 -9.17
C THR A 72 8.31 8.52 -9.63
N GLY A 73 7.35 8.82 -8.76
CA GLY A 73 5.91 8.82 -9.04
C GLY A 73 5.30 7.42 -9.22
N GLU A 74 6.03 6.37 -8.84
CA GLU A 74 5.55 5.00 -8.90
C GLU A 74 4.60 4.65 -7.75
N LEU A 75 4.82 5.31 -6.62
CA LEU A 75 3.94 5.39 -5.46
C LEU A 75 3.54 6.84 -5.27
N ASP A 76 2.29 7.11 -4.95
CA ASP A 76 1.79 8.48 -4.82
C ASP A 76 0.66 8.50 -3.79
N ILE A 77 0.32 9.68 -3.28
CA ILE A 77 -0.81 9.88 -2.37
C ILE A 77 -1.75 10.87 -3.04
N ASP A 78 -2.99 10.42 -3.31
CA ASP A 78 -4.03 11.29 -3.85
C ASP A 78 -4.51 12.22 -2.72
N GLY A 79 -4.24 13.52 -2.86
CA GLY A 79 -4.54 14.56 -1.87
C GLY A 79 -3.28 15.23 -1.30
N ASP A 80 -3.43 15.89 -0.16
CA ASP A 80 -2.30 16.51 0.55
C ASP A 80 -1.43 15.40 1.20
N LEU A 81 -0.16 15.34 0.79
CA LEU A 81 0.84 14.39 1.30
C LEU A 81 0.96 14.47 2.83
N ALA A 82 0.97 15.67 3.39
CA ALA A 82 1.10 15.89 4.83
C ALA A 82 -0.14 15.41 5.58
N ASP A 83 -1.35 15.58 5.03
CA ASP A 83 -2.58 15.00 5.58
C ASP A 83 -2.56 13.46 5.53
N GLY A 84 -2.11 12.90 4.40
CA GLY A 84 -1.96 11.45 4.22
C GLY A 84 -0.98 10.86 5.23
N LEU A 85 0.21 11.46 5.35
CA LEU A 85 1.22 11.06 6.34
C LEU A 85 0.68 11.22 7.76
N ARG A 86 0.05 12.35 8.11
CA ARG A 86 -0.54 12.56 9.44
C ARG A 86 -1.55 11.47 9.78
N THR A 87 -2.39 11.07 8.83
CA THR A 87 -3.37 10.00 9.02
C THR A 87 -2.69 8.66 9.29
N VAL A 88 -1.69 8.29 8.49
CA VAL A 88 -0.92 7.05 8.68
C VAL A 88 -0.22 7.05 10.04
N TRP A 89 0.50 8.13 10.38
CA TRP A 89 1.20 8.24 11.67
C TRP A 89 0.24 8.23 12.87
N SER A 90 -0.94 8.82 12.75
CA SER A 90 -1.96 8.78 13.80
C SER A 90 -2.45 7.35 14.04
N ALA A 91 -2.68 6.58 12.97
CA ALA A 91 -3.11 5.20 13.07
C ALA A 91 -2.02 4.28 13.58
N VAL A 92 -0.76 4.48 13.15
CA VAL A 92 0.42 3.78 13.67
C VAL A 92 0.54 3.96 15.18
N ARG A 93 0.44 5.20 15.67
CA ARG A 93 0.50 5.51 17.11
C ARG A 93 -0.72 5.00 17.88
N ALA A 94 -1.93 5.14 17.31
CA ALA A 94 -3.17 4.74 17.98
C ALA A 94 -3.38 3.21 18.03
N ARG A 95 -2.84 2.48 17.06
CA ARG A 95 -3.06 1.02 16.92
C ARG A 95 -1.81 0.17 17.21
N GLY A 96 -0.67 0.80 17.49
CA GLY A 96 0.59 0.09 17.68
C GLY A 96 1.05 -0.68 16.43
N LEU A 97 0.65 -0.24 15.23
CA LEU A 97 1.12 -0.85 13.99
C LEU A 97 2.64 -0.69 13.94
N ARG A 98 3.36 -1.81 13.87
CA ARG A 98 4.82 -1.77 13.78
C ARG A 98 5.19 -1.49 12.33
N PRO A 99 6.19 -0.62 12.06
CA PRO A 99 6.78 -0.59 10.73
C PRO A 99 7.20 -2.02 10.36
N PRO A 100 6.94 -2.48 9.13
CA PRO A 100 7.20 -3.85 8.77
C PRO A 100 8.69 -4.15 8.91
N GLN A 101 9.05 -4.95 9.92
CA GLN A 101 10.38 -5.55 9.96
C GLN A 101 10.29 -6.85 9.16
N LEU A 102 10.51 -6.79 7.85
CA LEU A 102 10.75 -7.98 7.05
C LEU A 102 12.05 -8.62 7.48
N THR A 103 11.94 -9.56 8.40
CA THR A 103 13.10 -10.29 8.90
C THR A 103 13.64 -11.18 7.80
N VAL A 104 14.96 -11.41 7.79
CA VAL A 104 15.64 -12.25 6.79
C VAL A 104 15.03 -13.66 6.72
N ALA A 105 14.48 -14.16 7.83
CA ALA A 105 13.83 -15.46 7.93
C ALA A 105 12.51 -15.56 7.13
N GLU A 106 11.77 -14.45 6.97
CA GLU A 106 10.56 -14.40 6.15
C GLU A 106 10.91 -14.38 4.64
N ARG A 107 12.12 -13.93 4.29
CA ARG A 107 12.65 -13.93 2.91
C ARG A 107 12.89 -15.34 2.35
N ALA A 108 13.16 -16.31 3.21
CA ALA A 108 13.45 -17.69 2.81
C ALA A 108 12.19 -18.51 2.49
N ARG A 109 11.00 -18.08 2.93
CA ARG A 109 9.74 -18.81 2.74
C ARG A 109 8.95 -18.42 1.48
N ALA A 110 9.43 -17.42 0.75
CA ALA A 110 8.80 -16.92 -0.48
C ALA A 110 9.50 -17.44 -1.76
N VAL A 111 10.38 -18.44 -1.64
CA VAL A 111 11.06 -19.15 -2.74
C VAL A 111 10.37 -20.47 -3.03
#